data_AF-A0A2N6GAV1-F1
#
_entry.id   AF-A0A2N6GAV1-F1
#
_cell.length_a   1.000
_cell.length_b   1.000
_cell.length_c   1.000
_cell.angle_alpha   90.00
_cell.angle_beta   90.00
_cell.angle_gamma   90.00
#
_symmetry.space_group_name_H-M   'P 1'
#
loop_
_entity.id
_entity.type
_entity.pdbx_description
1 polymer ?
#
loop_
_entity_poly.entity_id
_entity_poly.type
_entity_poly.pdbx_seq_one_letter_code
_entity_poly.pdbx_strand_id
1 'polypeptide(L)'
;MSDDLKTAKTALAKLHQDMDAINRLARPSYLKVIEQMERAMEPIRRQQLEISRALEMSGAAARIQEIASANQHWQELIKQASTTSRIAESLSAAHQSWIERIKPIQYDISHFSQLQASAKLDLCDTSLRLAATERLMAGINFEAIRSRFQIEMPVISGLESSIAHVTASYGSLAESLREISDITRLPAFVLPGATREIYTTSFAIEALCTWDEREDDDEAETEIQLVAEAELETSGCIALLQQVEPGLARPYIGARDALYGNNADRARHILSSLRELWNHLLRRLAPDDLVAAWIPGVPNQKDLLHEGKPTRRARVLYVCRELNNDPLTDFLMHDTRALVKLIELFNRVHELETELTDEQLRAILLKTDSWLMYILQISMGNFQK
;
A
#
# COMPACT_ATOMS: atom_id res chain seq x y z
N MET A 1 25.80 -2.18 18.31
CA MET A 1 24.84 -1.93 17.21
C MET A 1 24.10 -3.20 16.81
N SER A 2 24.77 -4.35 16.62
CA SER A 2 24.11 -5.66 16.32
C SER A 2 23.22 -6.23 17.46
N ASP A 3 23.56 -6.03 18.73
CA ASP A 3 22.81 -6.64 19.85
C ASP A 3 21.45 -5.97 20.15
N ASP A 4 21.32 -4.67 19.91
CA ASP A 4 20.06 -3.94 20.14
C ASP A 4 18.99 -4.29 19.09
N LEU A 5 19.43 -4.49 17.84
CA LEU A 5 18.59 -4.89 16.71
C LEU A 5 18.11 -6.34 16.86
N LYS A 6 19.00 -7.24 17.27
CA LYS A 6 18.69 -8.64 17.61
C LYS A 6 17.72 -8.77 18.78
N THR A 7 17.83 -7.88 19.76
CA THR A 7 16.90 -7.81 20.91
C THR A 7 15.53 -7.29 20.49
N ALA A 8 15.47 -6.27 19.62
CA ALA A 8 14.23 -5.75 19.06
C ALA A 8 13.50 -6.78 18.19
N LYS A 9 14.23 -7.54 17.37
CA LYS A 9 13.76 -8.62 16.50
C LYS A 9 13.17 -9.80 17.27
N THR A 10 13.89 -10.26 18.30
CA THR A 10 13.39 -11.31 19.19
C THR A 10 12.14 -10.85 19.95
N ALA A 11 12.07 -9.57 20.29
CA ALA A 11 10.89 -8.98 20.92
C ALA A 11 9.71 -8.84 19.94
N LEU A 12 9.95 -8.55 18.66
CA LEU A 12 8.94 -8.42 17.58
C LEU A 12 8.34 -9.77 17.16
N ALA A 13 9.17 -10.79 16.97
CA ALA A 13 8.71 -12.15 16.67
C ALA A 13 7.91 -12.74 17.84
N LYS A 14 8.38 -12.48 19.08
CA LYS A 14 7.65 -12.82 20.29
C LYS A 14 6.35 -12.02 20.43
N LEU A 15 6.35 -10.74 20.05
CA LEU A 15 5.15 -9.91 19.98
C LEU A 15 4.13 -10.47 19.01
N HIS A 16 4.51 -10.89 17.81
CA HIS A 16 3.60 -11.50 16.84
C HIS A 16 3.02 -12.84 17.33
N GLN A 17 3.85 -13.71 17.92
CA GLN A 17 3.37 -14.94 18.55
C GLN A 17 2.46 -14.68 19.76
N ASP A 18 2.83 -13.71 20.60
CA ASP A 18 2.02 -13.29 21.74
C ASP A 18 0.72 -12.61 21.23
N MET A 19 0.74 -11.92 20.10
CA MET A 19 -0.44 -11.29 19.46
C MET A 19 -1.42 -12.34 18.95
N ASP A 20 -0.92 -13.41 18.34
CA ASP A 20 -1.71 -14.58 17.95
C ASP A 20 -2.23 -15.36 19.15
N ALA A 21 -1.46 -15.46 20.23
CA ALA A 21 -1.86 -16.11 21.47
C ALA A 21 -2.88 -15.27 22.28
N ILE A 22 -2.74 -13.95 22.29
CA ILE A 22 -3.61 -12.98 22.97
C ILE A 22 -4.91 -12.77 22.17
N ASN A 23 -4.86 -12.78 20.83
CA ASN A 23 -6.07 -12.87 20.00
C ASN A 23 -6.88 -14.14 20.32
N ARG A 24 -6.21 -15.23 20.70
CA ARG A 24 -6.86 -16.48 21.14
C ARG A 24 -7.32 -16.47 22.60
N LEU A 25 -6.82 -15.56 23.43
CA LEU A 25 -7.05 -15.53 24.89
C LEU A 25 -7.60 -14.16 25.31
N ALA A 26 -8.92 -13.99 25.22
CA ALA A 26 -9.58 -12.76 25.61
C ALA A 26 -9.39 -12.40 27.11
N ARG A 27 -8.98 -11.13 27.33
CA ARG A 27 -8.95 -10.25 28.54
C ARG A 27 -7.65 -10.20 29.39
N PRO A 28 -7.28 -9.00 29.92
CA PRO A 28 -7.14 -7.71 29.24
C PRO A 28 -5.74 -7.13 29.48
N SER A 29 -5.03 -6.72 28.43
CA SER A 29 -4.17 -5.53 28.53
C SER A 29 -3.79 -5.02 27.14
N TYR A 30 -4.79 -4.61 26.35
CA TYR A 30 -4.52 -3.86 25.11
C TYR A 30 -3.63 -2.64 25.36
N LEU A 31 -3.70 -2.03 26.55
CA LEU A 31 -2.75 -1.00 27.01
C LEU A 31 -1.31 -1.52 27.07
N LYS A 32 -1.08 -2.74 27.55
CA LYS A 32 0.26 -3.34 27.62
C LYS A 32 0.77 -3.73 26.23
N VAL A 33 -0.11 -4.15 25.32
CA VAL A 33 0.22 -4.40 23.91
C VAL A 33 0.57 -3.09 23.20
N ILE A 34 -0.23 -2.03 23.39
CA ILE A 34 0.05 -0.68 22.86
C ILE A 34 1.35 -0.13 23.45
N GLU A 35 1.59 -0.27 24.76
CA GLU A 35 2.85 0.14 25.39
C GLU A 35 4.06 -0.68 24.89
N GLN A 36 3.89 -1.99 24.69
CA GLN A 36 4.94 -2.84 24.12
C GLN A 36 5.25 -2.45 22.68
N MET A 37 4.23 -2.12 21.90
CA MET A 37 4.38 -1.66 20.52
C MET A 37 5.00 -0.25 20.46
N GLU A 38 4.58 0.68 21.31
CA GLU A 38 5.21 2.01 21.42
C GLU A 38 6.69 1.91 21.80
N ARG A 39 7.05 0.98 22.70
CA ARG A 39 8.45 0.69 23.05
C ARG A 39 9.22 0.03 21.89
N ALA A 40 8.57 -0.84 21.12
CA ALA A 40 9.17 -1.48 19.94
C ALA A 40 9.34 -0.50 18.76
N MET A 41 8.49 0.52 18.66
CA MET A 41 8.59 1.57 17.63
C MET A 41 9.69 2.60 17.93
N GLU A 42 10.10 2.76 19.18
CA GLU A 42 11.11 3.75 19.58
C GLU A 42 12.48 3.61 18.88
N PRO A 43 13.06 2.41 18.69
CA PRO A 43 14.28 2.26 17.89
C PRO A 43 14.07 2.61 16.41
N ILE A 44 12.91 2.26 15.84
CA ILE A 44 12.55 2.60 14.44
C ILE A 44 12.48 4.13 14.28
N ARG A 45 11.92 4.84 15.27
CA ARG A 45 11.90 6.32 15.29
C ARG A 45 13.29 6.94 15.29
N ARG A 46 14.25 6.35 16.00
CA ARG A 46 15.63 6.86 16.03
C ARG A 46 16.32 6.64 14.69
N GLN A 47 16.15 5.47 14.10
CA GLN A 47 16.70 5.15 12.79
C GLN A 47 16.13 6.06 11.69
N GLN A 48 14.83 6.40 11.75
CA GLN A 48 14.20 7.38 10.84
C GLN A 48 14.80 8.78 10.94
N LEU A 49 15.10 9.25 12.15
CA LEU A 49 15.73 10.55 12.36
C LEU A 49 17.15 10.58 11.79
N GLU A 50 17.85 9.45 11.81
CA GLU A 50 19.19 9.28 11.23
C GLU A 50 19.15 9.19 9.70
N ILE A 51 18.22 8.42 9.14
CA ILE A 51 17.97 8.30 7.70
C ILE A 51 17.57 9.67 7.11
N SER A 52 16.63 10.38 7.73
CA SER A 52 16.20 11.72 7.30
C SER A 52 17.36 12.72 7.27
N ARG A 53 18.26 12.66 8.26
CA ARG A 53 19.46 13.52 8.31
C ARG A 53 20.52 13.16 7.27
N ALA A 54 20.63 11.89 6.89
CA ALA A 54 21.59 11.44 5.89
C ALA A 54 21.16 11.81 4.45
N LEU A 55 19.87 12.04 4.22
CA LEU A 55 19.27 12.16 2.89
C LEU A 55 19.14 13.59 2.34
N GLU A 56 19.49 14.62 3.12
CA GLU A 56 19.47 16.03 2.69
C GLU A 56 20.36 16.34 1.46
N MET A 57 21.15 15.37 0.94
CA MET A 57 22.09 15.57 -0.16
C MET A 57 21.77 14.84 -1.49
N SER A 58 20.59 14.21 -1.67
CA SER A 58 20.25 13.49 -2.91
C SER A 58 18.97 13.98 -3.60
N GLY A 59 18.83 13.75 -4.92
CA GLY A 59 17.57 13.99 -5.66
C GLY A 59 16.38 13.14 -5.18
N ALA A 60 16.63 12.11 -4.37
CA ALA A 60 15.61 11.34 -3.67
C ALA A 60 15.01 12.08 -2.45
N ALA A 61 15.62 13.20 -2.02
CA ALA A 61 15.21 13.97 -0.85
C ALA A 61 13.73 14.36 -0.88
N ALA A 62 13.20 14.82 -2.02
CA ALA A 62 11.81 15.27 -2.09
C ALA A 62 10.81 14.11 -1.88
N ARG A 63 11.04 12.95 -2.51
CA ARG A 63 10.14 11.78 -2.37
C ARG A 63 10.17 11.22 -0.96
N ILE A 64 11.37 11.12 -0.39
CA ILE A 64 11.57 10.58 0.95
C ILE A 64 11.02 11.55 2.00
N GLN A 65 11.17 12.86 1.79
CA GLN A 65 10.62 13.87 2.69
C GLN A 65 9.10 13.77 2.81
N GLU A 66 8.37 13.55 1.73
CA GLU A 66 6.90 13.38 1.78
C GLU A 66 6.51 12.16 2.64
N ILE A 67 7.20 11.03 2.44
CA ILE A 67 6.94 9.80 3.20
C ILE A 67 7.33 9.96 4.67
N ALA A 68 8.50 10.54 4.95
CA ALA A 68 8.98 10.82 6.30
C ALA A 68 8.05 11.79 7.04
N SER A 69 7.55 12.83 6.35
CA SER A 69 6.61 13.80 6.93
C SER A 69 5.26 13.13 7.24
N ALA A 70 4.73 12.30 6.33
CA ALA A 70 3.53 11.52 6.56
C ALA A 70 3.68 10.55 7.74
N ASN A 71 4.83 9.90 7.84
CA ASN A 71 5.13 8.96 8.91
C ASN A 71 5.27 9.68 10.27
N GLN A 72 5.92 10.84 10.31
CA GLN A 72 5.96 11.70 11.49
C GLN A 72 4.55 12.09 11.93
N HIS A 73 3.69 12.49 10.99
CA HIS A 73 2.30 12.82 11.26
C HIS A 73 1.53 11.65 11.90
N TRP A 74 1.70 10.43 11.39
CA TRP A 74 1.09 9.24 12.01
C TRP A 74 1.60 8.99 13.43
N GLN A 75 2.89 9.19 13.68
CA GLN A 75 3.46 9.05 15.01
C GLN A 75 2.94 10.09 16.00
N GLU A 76 2.71 11.32 15.54
CA GLU A 76 2.08 12.37 16.35
C GLU A 76 0.64 11.98 16.71
N LEU A 77 -0.13 11.41 15.78
CA LEU A 77 -1.48 10.92 16.05
C LEU A 77 -1.53 9.76 17.04
N ILE A 78 -0.58 8.81 16.94
CA ILE A 78 -0.43 7.72 17.92
C ILE A 78 -0.24 8.31 19.32
N LYS A 79 0.62 9.34 19.47
CA LYS A 79 0.88 10.04 20.74
C LYS A 79 -0.33 10.85 21.24
N GLN A 80 -1.06 11.53 20.35
CA GLN A 80 -2.25 12.30 20.74
C GLN A 80 -3.39 11.39 21.24
N ALA A 81 -3.53 10.22 20.62
CA ALA A 81 -4.53 9.24 20.98
C ALA A 81 -4.25 8.56 22.33
N SER A 82 -3.05 8.65 22.90
CA SER A 82 -2.77 8.22 24.28
C SER A 82 -3.13 9.27 25.34
N THR A 83 -3.28 10.54 24.93
CA THR A 83 -3.52 11.68 25.84
C THR A 83 -4.96 12.18 25.87
N THR A 84 -5.77 11.96 24.82
CA THR A 84 -7.08 12.63 24.69
C THR A 84 -8.27 11.67 24.79
N SER A 85 -9.03 11.80 25.88
CA SER A 85 -10.34 11.19 26.11
C SER A 85 -11.47 12.12 25.62
N ARG A 86 -11.59 12.36 24.30
CA ARG A 86 -12.80 12.99 23.72
C ARG A 86 -13.61 11.93 22.99
N ILE A 87 -14.49 11.28 23.74
CA ILE A 87 -14.85 9.86 23.56
C ILE A 87 -16.25 9.59 22.98
N ALA A 88 -17.16 10.55 22.92
CA ALA A 88 -18.56 10.23 22.59
C ALA A 88 -18.93 10.31 21.10
N GLU A 89 -18.32 11.21 20.31
CA GLU A 89 -18.77 11.49 18.93
C GLU A 89 -18.18 10.55 17.86
N SER A 90 -17.15 9.76 18.19
CA SER A 90 -16.39 8.99 17.19
C SER A 90 -17.05 7.66 16.78
N LEU A 91 -17.85 7.01 17.64
CA LEU A 91 -18.44 5.70 17.30
C LEU A 91 -19.61 5.81 16.31
N SER A 92 -20.47 6.83 16.45
CA SER A 92 -21.61 7.03 15.53
C SER A 92 -21.18 7.46 14.13
N ALA A 93 -20.01 8.10 14.03
CA ALA A 93 -19.43 8.54 12.76
C ALA A 93 -18.44 7.52 12.16
N ALA A 94 -18.12 6.43 12.88
CA ALA A 94 -17.18 5.43 12.40
C ALA A 94 -17.79 4.59 11.26
N HIS A 95 -16.98 4.28 10.26
CA HIS A 95 -17.37 3.40 9.17
C HIS A 95 -17.67 1.98 9.69
N GLN A 96 -18.69 1.35 9.12
CA GLN A 96 -19.20 0.04 9.54
C GLN A 96 -18.11 -1.05 9.59
N SER A 97 -17.13 -1.01 8.69
CA SER A 97 -16.00 -1.95 8.68
C SER A 97 -15.20 -1.95 9.98
N TRP A 98 -15.08 -0.81 10.66
CA TRP A 98 -14.40 -0.74 11.95
C TRP A 98 -15.22 -1.41 13.03
N ILE A 99 -16.54 -1.21 13.01
CA ILE A 99 -17.48 -1.85 13.94
C ILE A 99 -17.40 -3.37 13.77
N GLU A 100 -17.39 -3.86 12.53
CA GLU A 100 -17.27 -5.29 12.22
C GLU A 100 -15.95 -5.88 12.69
N ARG A 101 -14.85 -5.16 12.53
CA ARG A 101 -13.53 -5.60 12.99
C ARG A 101 -13.48 -5.77 14.51
N ILE A 102 -14.19 -4.95 15.28
CA ILE A 102 -14.22 -5.04 16.75
C ILE A 102 -15.32 -5.96 17.31
N LYS A 103 -16.30 -6.41 16.50
CA LYS A 103 -17.39 -7.33 16.94
C LYS A 103 -16.88 -8.60 17.64
N PRO A 104 -15.82 -9.30 17.20
CA PRO A 104 -15.35 -10.51 17.87
C PRO A 104 -14.78 -10.26 19.28
N ILE A 105 -14.46 -9.01 19.62
CA ILE A 105 -13.74 -8.61 20.85
C ILE A 105 -14.73 -8.27 22.00
N GLN A 106 -16.04 -8.54 21.83
CA GLN A 106 -17.17 -8.04 22.62
C GLN A 106 -17.24 -8.35 24.13
N TYR A 107 -16.22 -8.95 24.74
CA TYR A 107 -16.26 -9.37 26.14
C TYR A 107 -15.60 -8.33 27.07
N ASP A 108 -16.42 -7.42 27.65
CA ASP A 108 -16.17 -6.51 28.80
C ASP A 108 -15.45 -5.17 28.61
N ILE A 109 -15.30 -4.65 27.38
CA ILE A 109 -14.71 -3.32 27.16
C ILE A 109 -15.73 -2.43 26.43
N SER A 110 -15.74 -1.12 26.70
CA SER A 110 -16.54 -0.19 25.89
C SER A 110 -16.10 -0.29 24.42
N HIS A 111 -17.06 -0.40 23.49
CA HIS A 111 -16.82 -0.47 22.04
C HIS A 111 -15.86 0.61 21.53
N PHE A 112 -15.88 1.76 22.20
CA PHE A 112 -14.99 2.87 21.91
C PHE A 112 -13.50 2.58 22.14
N SER A 113 -13.14 2.02 23.29
CA SER A 113 -11.74 1.72 23.59
C SER A 113 -11.18 0.66 22.65
N GLN A 114 -12.04 -0.24 22.16
CA GLN A 114 -11.69 -1.23 21.13
C GLN A 114 -11.47 -0.57 19.76
N LEU A 115 -12.34 0.37 19.38
CA LEU A 115 -12.19 1.14 18.14
C LEU A 115 -10.88 1.94 18.13
N GLN A 116 -10.59 2.65 19.22
CA GLN A 116 -9.33 3.39 19.35
C GLN A 116 -8.10 2.48 19.33
N ALA A 117 -8.16 1.34 20.03
CA ALA A 117 -7.08 0.37 20.01
C ALA A 117 -6.84 -0.18 18.60
N SER A 118 -7.92 -0.52 17.88
CA SER A 118 -7.82 -0.99 16.50
C SER A 118 -7.23 0.07 15.57
N ALA A 119 -7.67 1.32 15.66
CA ALA A 119 -7.12 2.40 14.84
C ALA A 119 -5.64 2.68 15.15
N LYS A 120 -5.25 2.58 16.44
CA LYS A 120 -3.83 2.69 16.84
C LYS A 120 -2.98 1.56 16.28
N LEU A 121 -3.47 0.33 16.31
CA LEU A 121 -2.76 -0.83 15.75
C LEU A 121 -2.50 -0.61 14.25
N ASP A 122 -3.52 -0.22 13.49
CA ASP A 122 -3.39 0.10 12.07
C ASP A 122 -2.40 1.24 11.81
N LEU A 123 -2.37 2.27 12.66
CA LEU A 123 -1.40 3.37 12.56
C LEU A 123 0.03 2.93 12.85
N CYS A 124 0.23 2.01 13.80
CA CYS A 124 1.55 1.48 14.10
C CYS A 124 2.08 0.60 12.97
N ASP A 125 1.25 -0.27 12.40
CA ASP A 125 1.59 -1.02 11.17
C ASP A 125 1.90 -0.09 10.01
N THR A 126 1.05 0.94 9.79
CA THR A 126 1.27 1.98 8.78
C THR A 126 2.63 2.64 8.95
N SER A 127 2.99 3.04 10.17
CA SER A 127 4.27 3.69 10.46
C SER A 127 5.47 2.76 10.24
N LEU A 128 5.36 1.48 10.60
CA LEU A 128 6.40 0.47 10.33
C LEU A 128 6.63 0.31 8.82
N ARG A 129 5.55 0.20 8.06
CA ARG A 129 5.60 0.02 6.60
C ARG A 129 6.14 1.25 5.88
N LEU A 130 5.83 2.46 6.36
CA LEU A 130 6.45 3.70 5.85
C LEU A 130 7.94 3.77 6.17
N ALA A 131 8.37 3.31 7.35
CA ALA A 131 9.80 3.23 7.68
C ALA A 131 10.56 2.37 6.66
N ALA A 132 10.01 1.19 6.33
CA ALA A 132 10.59 0.35 5.30
C ALA A 132 10.58 1.07 3.94
N THR A 133 9.47 1.70 3.56
CA THR A 133 9.35 2.49 2.32
C THR A 133 10.43 3.55 2.20
N GLU A 134 10.69 4.33 3.25
CA GLU A 134 11.75 5.35 3.26
C GLU A 134 13.12 4.72 2.92
N ARG A 135 13.43 3.57 3.52
CA ARG A 135 14.67 2.81 3.25
C ARG A 135 14.74 2.37 1.79
N LEU A 136 13.69 1.74 1.26
CA LEU A 136 13.67 1.27 -0.12
C LEU A 136 13.84 2.46 -1.08
N MET A 137 13.13 3.56 -0.84
CA MET A 137 13.21 4.77 -1.67
C MET A 137 14.58 5.46 -1.61
N ALA A 138 15.28 5.39 -0.48
CA ALA A 138 16.66 5.86 -0.37
C ALA A 138 17.63 5.08 -1.25
N GLY A 139 17.39 3.77 -1.43
CA GLY A 139 18.19 2.90 -2.29
C GLY A 139 17.91 3.04 -3.79
N ILE A 140 16.80 3.67 -4.19
CA ILE A 140 16.41 3.77 -5.61
C ILE A 140 17.31 4.76 -6.35
N ASN A 141 18.06 4.25 -7.33
CA ASN A 141 18.83 5.05 -8.27
C ASN A 141 18.32 4.89 -9.70
N PHE A 142 17.47 5.82 -10.15
CA PHE A 142 16.88 5.81 -11.48
C PHE A 142 17.92 5.89 -12.61
N GLU A 143 19.05 6.56 -12.38
CA GLU A 143 20.14 6.65 -13.37
C GLU A 143 20.89 5.32 -13.50
N ALA A 144 21.05 4.59 -12.38
CA ALA A 144 21.61 3.23 -12.40
C ALA A 144 20.68 2.25 -13.11
N ILE A 145 19.36 2.29 -12.83
CA ILE A 145 18.34 1.49 -13.54
C ILE A 145 18.41 1.80 -15.04
N ARG A 146 18.42 3.08 -15.41
CA ARG A 146 18.53 3.53 -16.80
C ARG A 146 19.75 2.93 -17.49
N SER A 147 20.92 3.09 -16.88
CA SER A 147 22.20 2.69 -17.46
C SER A 147 22.31 1.18 -17.58
N ARG A 148 21.85 0.43 -16.57
CA ARG A 148 21.84 -1.04 -16.57
C ARG A 148 21.02 -1.61 -17.71
N PHE A 149 19.77 -1.19 -17.82
CA PHE A 149 18.83 -1.74 -18.80
C PHE A 149 18.83 -0.97 -20.13
N GLN A 150 19.66 0.06 -20.29
CA GLN A 150 19.73 0.91 -21.49
C GLN A 150 18.38 1.52 -21.88
N ILE A 151 17.61 1.97 -20.88
CA ILE A 151 16.27 2.52 -21.09
C ILE A 151 16.37 4.00 -21.49
N GLU A 152 15.48 4.44 -22.37
CA GLU A 152 15.43 5.83 -22.80
C GLU A 152 15.04 6.79 -21.65
N MET A 153 15.67 7.97 -21.63
CA MET A 153 15.40 9.01 -20.60
C MET A 153 13.91 9.34 -20.42
N PRO A 154 13.08 9.50 -21.47
CA PRO A 154 11.67 9.84 -21.28
C PRO A 154 10.88 8.79 -20.49
N VAL A 155 11.25 7.50 -20.60
CA VAL A 155 10.59 6.41 -19.86
C VAL A 155 10.95 6.51 -18.38
N ILE A 156 12.24 6.66 -18.06
CA ILE A 156 12.72 6.75 -16.67
C ILE A 156 12.23 8.02 -16.00
N SER A 157 12.37 9.19 -16.64
CA SER A 157 11.86 10.46 -16.09
C SER A 157 10.33 10.45 -15.93
N GLY A 158 9.62 9.77 -16.82
CA GLY A 158 8.17 9.58 -16.72
C GLY A 158 7.77 8.73 -15.51
N LEU A 159 8.51 7.66 -15.22
CA LEU A 159 8.32 6.87 -14.01
C LEU A 159 8.67 7.69 -12.77
N GLU A 160 9.84 8.31 -12.73
CA GLU A 160 10.31 9.10 -11.58
C GLU A 160 9.30 10.20 -11.21
N SER A 161 8.79 10.94 -12.19
CA SER A 161 7.73 11.94 -11.99
C SER A 161 6.45 11.30 -11.45
N SER A 162 6.05 10.13 -11.96
CA SER A 162 4.88 9.42 -11.45
C SER A 162 5.04 8.99 -9.99
N ILE A 163 6.23 8.55 -9.59
CA ILE A 163 6.51 8.18 -8.20
C ILE A 163 6.50 9.41 -7.30
N ALA A 164 7.11 10.52 -7.73
CA ALA A 164 7.08 11.78 -6.97
C ALA A 164 5.65 12.29 -6.74
N HIS A 165 4.77 12.16 -7.74
CA HIS A 165 3.36 12.51 -7.56
C HIS A 165 2.63 11.58 -6.59
N VAL A 166 2.92 10.28 -6.64
CA VAL A 166 2.35 9.30 -5.70
C VAL A 166 2.76 9.61 -4.27
N THR A 167 4.04 9.85 -3.99
CA THR A 167 4.51 10.18 -2.64
C THR A 167 3.92 11.49 -2.13
N ALA A 168 3.86 12.53 -2.96
CA ALA A 168 3.26 13.81 -2.60
C ALA A 168 1.75 13.70 -2.32
N SER A 169 1.03 12.90 -3.12
CA SER A 169 -0.40 12.66 -2.89
C SER A 169 -0.67 11.84 -1.63
N TYR A 170 0.23 10.92 -1.26
CA TYR A 170 0.17 10.21 0.02
C TYR A 170 0.44 11.16 1.19
N GLY A 171 1.44 12.06 1.08
CA GLY A 171 1.69 13.12 2.06
C GLY A 171 0.46 14.00 2.27
N SER A 172 -0.19 14.43 1.17
CA SER A 172 -1.44 15.21 1.21
C SER A 172 -2.59 14.44 1.87
N LEU A 173 -2.72 13.12 1.60
CA LEU A 173 -3.67 12.26 2.29
C LEU A 173 -3.38 12.22 3.79
N ALA A 174 -2.12 12.09 4.18
CA ALA A 174 -1.72 12.06 5.58
C ALA A 174 -2.11 13.35 6.31
N GLU A 175 -1.74 14.50 5.77
CA GLU A 175 -2.08 15.82 6.32
C GLU A 175 -3.59 16.07 6.45
N SER A 176 -4.40 15.44 5.59
CA SER A 176 -5.86 15.57 5.62
C SER A 176 -6.52 14.84 6.80
N LEU A 177 -5.87 13.81 7.35
CA LEU A 177 -6.39 12.99 8.44
C LEU A 177 -5.76 13.46 9.75
N ARG A 178 -6.40 14.42 10.43
CA ARG A 178 -5.79 15.14 11.57
C ARG A 178 -6.13 14.56 12.93
N GLU A 179 -7.08 13.65 12.98
CA GLU A 179 -7.51 12.98 14.20
C GLU A 179 -7.87 11.52 13.91
N ILE A 180 -7.90 10.67 14.96
CA ILE A 180 -8.38 9.28 14.86
C ILE A 180 -9.82 9.22 14.32
N SER A 181 -10.63 10.25 14.58
CA SER A 181 -11.99 10.37 14.06
C SER A 181 -12.02 10.44 12.53
N ASP A 182 -11.07 11.14 11.91
CA ASP A 182 -10.96 11.24 10.45
C ASP A 182 -10.60 9.90 9.82
N ILE A 183 -9.72 9.13 10.47
CA ILE A 183 -9.34 7.77 10.05
C ILE A 183 -10.53 6.81 10.17
N THR A 184 -11.22 6.85 11.30
CA THR A 184 -12.32 5.90 11.59
C THR A 184 -13.59 6.18 10.78
N ARG A 185 -13.75 7.39 10.22
CA ARG A 185 -14.80 7.73 9.24
C ARG A 185 -14.60 7.06 7.88
N LEU A 186 -13.36 6.72 7.53
CA LEU A 186 -13.04 5.97 6.33
C LEU A 186 -13.13 4.46 6.60
N PRO A 187 -13.37 3.64 5.57
CA PRO A 187 -13.27 2.20 5.71
C PRO A 187 -11.91 1.76 6.28
N ALA A 188 -11.93 0.74 7.13
CA ALA A 188 -10.79 0.31 7.95
C ALA A 188 -9.62 -0.28 7.15
N PHE A 189 -9.81 -0.51 5.86
CA PHE A 189 -8.75 -0.96 4.95
C PHE A 189 -8.09 0.21 4.20
N VAL A 190 -8.65 1.42 4.27
CA VAL A 190 -8.22 2.54 3.41
C VAL A 190 -6.79 2.96 3.69
N LEU A 191 -6.47 3.25 4.95
CA LEU A 191 -5.13 3.70 5.31
C LEU A 191 -4.08 2.58 5.20
N PRO A 192 -4.32 1.36 5.72
CA PRO A 192 -3.41 0.23 5.48
C PRO A 192 -3.20 -0.06 3.99
N GLY A 193 -4.28 -0.02 3.19
CA GLY A 193 -4.23 -0.22 1.74
C GLY A 193 -3.39 0.83 1.02
N ALA A 194 -3.62 2.13 1.28
CA ALA A 194 -2.84 3.21 0.69
C ALA A 194 -1.35 3.09 1.03
N THR A 195 -1.04 2.74 2.27
CA THR A 195 0.34 2.56 2.73
C THR A 195 1.01 1.35 2.08
N ARG A 196 0.27 0.25 1.92
CA ARG A 196 0.73 -0.92 1.17
C ARG A 196 1.02 -0.60 -0.30
N GLU A 197 0.23 0.25 -0.95
CA GLU A 197 0.50 0.68 -2.33
C GLU A 197 1.84 1.42 -2.46
N ILE A 198 2.13 2.33 -1.53
CA ILE A 198 3.41 3.05 -1.48
C ILE A 198 4.59 2.10 -1.28
N TYR A 199 4.46 1.18 -0.32
CA TYR A 199 5.49 0.19 -0.02
C TYR A 199 5.77 -0.74 -1.20
N THR A 200 4.72 -1.36 -1.75
CA THR A 200 4.85 -2.30 -2.87
C THR A 200 5.35 -1.63 -4.15
N THR A 201 5.04 -0.34 -4.35
CA THR A 201 5.63 0.46 -5.43
C THR A 201 7.13 0.61 -5.25
N SER A 202 7.57 0.93 -4.03
CA SER A 202 8.99 1.12 -3.71
C SER A 202 9.76 -0.19 -3.87
N PHE A 203 9.21 -1.28 -3.32
CA PHE A 203 9.76 -2.63 -3.43
C PHE A 203 9.91 -3.08 -4.90
N ALA A 204 8.92 -2.82 -5.75
CA ALA A 204 8.99 -3.20 -7.15
C ALA A 204 10.04 -2.42 -7.95
N ILE A 205 10.32 -1.17 -7.60
CA ILE A 205 11.38 -0.40 -8.25
C ILE A 205 12.75 -0.83 -7.73
N GLU A 206 12.86 -1.09 -6.44
CA GLU A 206 14.07 -1.59 -5.80
C GLU A 206 14.50 -2.95 -6.35
N ALA A 207 13.56 -3.84 -6.69
CA ALA A 207 13.86 -5.13 -7.33
C ALA A 207 14.57 -4.99 -8.69
N LEU A 208 14.56 -3.81 -9.30
CA LEU A 208 15.32 -3.51 -10.52
C LEU A 208 16.73 -2.96 -10.23
N CYS A 209 17.02 -2.58 -8.99
CA CYS A 209 18.34 -2.14 -8.54
C CYS A 209 19.25 -3.37 -8.29
N THR A 210 20.55 -3.24 -8.55
CA THR A 210 21.56 -4.25 -8.16
C THR A 210 21.97 -4.04 -6.71
N TRP A 211 21.86 -5.07 -5.89
CA TRP A 211 22.50 -5.13 -4.57
C TRP A 211 23.78 -5.95 -4.71
N ASP A 212 24.93 -5.28 -4.83
CA ASP A 212 26.18 -5.91 -4.41
C ASP A 212 26.09 -5.99 -2.87
N GLU A 213 25.84 -7.20 -2.37
CA GLU A 213 25.90 -7.62 -0.96
C GLU A 213 25.10 -6.72 0.02
N ARG A 214 23.83 -7.09 0.29
CA ARG A 214 23.12 -6.62 1.49
C ARG A 214 23.91 -7.13 2.72
N GLU A 215 24.73 -6.28 3.32
CA GLU A 215 25.56 -6.63 4.48
C GLU A 215 24.75 -6.75 5.79
N ASP A 216 23.49 -6.30 5.81
CA ASP A 216 22.63 -6.30 7.01
C ASP A 216 21.49 -7.34 6.95
N ASP A 217 21.73 -8.52 7.55
CA ASP A 217 20.77 -9.64 7.68
C ASP A 217 19.42 -9.23 8.31
N ASP A 218 19.41 -8.22 9.18
CA ASP A 218 18.20 -7.79 9.91
C ASP A 218 17.25 -6.95 9.06
N GLU A 219 17.77 -6.19 8.09
CA GLU A 219 16.95 -5.42 7.14
C GLU A 219 16.26 -6.34 6.14
N ALA A 220 16.97 -7.37 5.68
CA ALA A 220 16.43 -8.40 4.80
C ALA A 220 15.27 -9.15 5.47
N GLU A 221 15.36 -9.48 6.77
CA GLU A 221 14.27 -10.19 7.47
C GLU A 221 13.01 -9.34 7.65
N THR A 222 13.18 -8.05 7.97
CA THR A 222 12.04 -7.12 8.09
C THR A 222 11.30 -6.97 6.75
N GLU A 223 12.05 -6.86 5.65
CA GLU A 223 11.49 -6.81 4.31
C GLU A 223 10.76 -8.11 3.95
N ILE A 224 11.36 -9.27 4.23
CA ILE A 224 10.71 -10.58 4.02
C ILE A 224 9.38 -10.66 4.78
N GLN A 225 9.34 -10.20 6.02
CA GLN A 225 8.13 -10.20 6.84
C GLN A 225 7.04 -9.30 6.24
N LEU A 226 7.38 -8.06 5.86
CA LEU A 226 6.43 -7.12 5.26
C LEU A 226 5.90 -7.60 3.90
N VAL A 227 6.75 -8.26 3.11
CA VAL A 227 6.32 -8.92 1.87
C VAL A 227 5.33 -10.04 2.16
N ALA A 228 5.62 -10.91 3.14
CA ALA A 228 4.73 -12.00 3.51
C ALA A 228 3.37 -11.50 4.04
N GLU A 229 3.37 -10.41 4.82
CA GLU A 229 2.16 -9.74 5.28
C GLU A 229 1.35 -9.17 4.12
N ALA A 230 1.99 -8.49 3.16
CA ALA A 230 1.32 -7.98 1.97
C ALA A 230 0.74 -9.11 1.08
N GLU A 231 1.43 -10.25 0.96
CA GLU A 231 0.91 -11.43 0.27
C GLU A 231 -0.30 -12.04 1.01
N LEU A 232 -0.28 -12.05 2.34
CA LEU A 232 -1.39 -12.54 3.16
C LEU A 232 -2.60 -11.61 3.05
N GLU A 233 -2.40 -10.29 3.17
CA GLU A 233 -3.43 -9.27 3.04
C GLU A 233 -4.13 -9.31 1.68
N THR A 234 -3.43 -9.72 0.63
CA THR A 234 -3.94 -9.79 -0.75
C THR A 234 -4.46 -11.19 -1.14
N SER A 235 -4.35 -12.18 -0.25
CA SER A 235 -4.80 -13.56 -0.50
C SER A 235 -6.30 -13.67 -0.88
N GLY A 236 -7.13 -12.73 -0.43
CA GLY A 236 -8.55 -12.65 -0.76
C GLY A 236 -8.88 -12.19 -2.19
N CYS A 237 -7.90 -11.76 -3.00
CA CYS A 237 -8.13 -11.19 -4.34
C CYS A 237 -8.96 -12.10 -5.24
N ILE A 238 -8.70 -13.42 -5.22
CA ILE A 238 -9.43 -14.40 -6.05
C ILE A 238 -10.93 -14.37 -5.74
N ALA A 239 -11.29 -14.37 -4.46
CA ALA A 239 -12.69 -14.38 -4.03
C ALA A 239 -13.40 -13.07 -4.42
N LEU A 240 -12.71 -11.93 -4.35
CA LEU A 240 -13.27 -10.64 -4.75
C LEU A 240 -13.42 -10.55 -6.28
N LEU A 241 -12.43 -11.03 -7.05
CA LEU A 241 -12.51 -11.09 -8.51
C LEU A 241 -13.69 -11.95 -8.98
N GLN A 242 -13.89 -13.11 -8.36
CA GLN A 242 -15.00 -14.01 -8.67
C GLN A 242 -16.38 -13.38 -8.41
N GLN A 243 -16.49 -12.52 -7.40
CA GLN A 243 -17.72 -11.78 -7.10
C GLN A 243 -18.03 -10.73 -8.17
N VAL A 244 -17.01 -10.08 -8.73
CA VAL A 244 -17.17 -9.11 -9.81
C VAL A 244 -17.57 -9.81 -11.12
N GLU A 245 -16.79 -10.82 -11.50
CA GLU A 245 -17.07 -11.69 -12.64
C GLU A 245 -16.19 -12.96 -12.55
N PRO A 246 -16.77 -14.18 -12.55
CA PRO A 246 -16.01 -15.42 -12.39
C PRO A 246 -14.85 -15.60 -13.38
N GLY A 247 -14.98 -15.06 -14.60
CA GLY A 247 -13.94 -15.11 -15.64
C GLY A 247 -12.69 -14.30 -15.33
N LEU A 248 -12.78 -13.24 -14.50
CA LEU A 248 -11.65 -12.36 -14.17
C LEU A 248 -10.59 -13.04 -13.30
N ALA A 249 -10.97 -14.05 -12.52
CA ALA A 249 -10.01 -14.77 -11.68
C ALA A 249 -9.01 -15.59 -12.51
N ARG A 250 -9.37 -15.99 -13.74
CA ARG A 250 -8.53 -16.85 -14.58
C ARG A 250 -7.20 -16.21 -14.99
N PRO A 251 -7.14 -15.00 -15.59
CA PRO A 251 -5.87 -14.36 -15.92
C PRO A 251 -5.02 -14.09 -14.67
N TYR A 252 -5.65 -13.77 -13.53
CA TYR A 252 -4.96 -13.60 -12.26
C TYR A 252 -4.28 -14.89 -11.78
N ILE A 253 -5.01 -16.00 -11.74
CA ILE A 253 -4.48 -17.32 -11.36
C ILE A 253 -3.36 -17.73 -12.33
N GLY A 254 -3.56 -17.55 -13.64
CA GLY A 254 -2.54 -17.87 -14.63
C GLY A 254 -1.24 -17.09 -14.45
N ALA A 255 -1.32 -15.81 -14.06
CA ALA A 255 -0.12 -15.02 -13.74
C ALA A 255 0.61 -15.56 -12.50
N ARG A 256 -0.11 -15.92 -11.43
CA ARG A 256 0.50 -16.50 -10.22
C ARG A 256 1.10 -17.88 -10.47
N ASP A 257 0.40 -18.74 -11.19
CA ASP A 257 0.88 -20.07 -11.56
C ASP A 257 2.12 -20.00 -12.44
N ALA A 258 2.22 -18.99 -13.31
CA ALA A 258 3.39 -18.79 -14.16
C ALA A 258 4.66 -18.41 -13.38
N LEU A 259 4.55 -17.80 -12.20
CA LEU A 259 5.70 -17.50 -11.33
C LEU A 259 6.33 -18.78 -10.77
N TYR A 260 5.51 -19.74 -10.32
CA TYR A 260 5.97 -20.98 -9.68
C TYR A 260 6.08 -22.16 -10.65
N GLY A 261 5.57 -22.00 -11.87
CA GLY A 261 5.59 -23.03 -12.91
C GLY A 261 6.90 -23.10 -13.67
N ASN A 262 7.17 -24.25 -14.29
CA ASN A 262 8.31 -24.43 -15.17
C ASN A 262 8.00 -23.89 -16.58
N ASN A 263 7.89 -22.57 -16.72
CA ASN A 263 7.62 -21.89 -17.99
C ASN A 263 8.81 -20.99 -18.38
N ALA A 264 9.45 -21.32 -19.50
CA ALA A 264 10.54 -20.51 -20.07
C ALA A 264 10.08 -19.09 -20.47
N ASP A 265 8.79 -18.91 -20.77
CA ASP A 265 8.19 -17.62 -21.14
C ASP A 265 7.34 -17.01 -20.01
N ARG A 266 7.72 -17.28 -18.75
CA ARG A 266 6.96 -16.83 -17.56
C ARG A 266 6.77 -15.32 -17.50
N ALA A 267 7.80 -14.54 -17.83
CA ALA A 267 7.73 -13.08 -17.80
C ALA A 267 6.67 -12.53 -18.76
N ARG A 268 6.67 -12.99 -20.02
CA ARG A 268 5.67 -12.59 -21.02
C ARG A 268 4.27 -13.02 -20.62
N HIS A 269 4.13 -14.24 -20.10
CA HIS A 269 2.85 -14.75 -19.63
C HIS A 269 2.30 -13.85 -18.51
N ILE A 270 3.08 -13.60 -17.47
CA ILE A 270 2.69 -12.76 -16.33
C ILE A 270 2.27 -11.37 -16.83
N LEU A 271 3.15 -10.65 -17.53
CA LEU A 271 2.90 -9.28 -17.94
C LEU A 271 1.69 -9.14 -18.88
N SER A 272 1.45 -10.12 -19.74
CA SER A 272 0.28 -10.14 -20.63
C SER A 272 -1.01 -10.42 -19.85
N SER A 273 -1.00 -11.41 -18.95
CA SER A 273 -2.14 -11.76 -18.10
C SER A 273 -2.55 -10.60 -17.18
N LEU A 274 -1.58 -9.90 -16.58
CA LEU A 274 -1.87 -8.73 -15.73
C LEU A 274 -2.51 -7.58 -16.54
N ARG A 275 -2.01 -7.32 -17.75
CA ARG A 275 -2.57 -6.29 -18.63
C ARG A 275 -3.99 -6.63 -19.06
N GLU A 276 -4.26 -7.88 -19.40
CA GLU A 276 -5.60 -8.37 -19.73
C GLU A 276 -6.55 -8.20 -18.55
N LEU A 277 -6.16 -8.70 -17.38
CA LEU A 277 -6.93 -8.60 -16.13
C LEU A 277 -7.39 -7.18 -15.85
N TRP A 278 -6.48 -6.19 -15.90
CA TRP A 278 -6.83 -4.80 -15.60
C TRP A 278 -7.78 -4.17 -16.61
N ASN A 279 -7.55 -4.45 -17.90
CA ASN A 279 -8.40 -3.92 -18.97
C ASN A 279 -9.84 -4.43 -18.82
N HIS A 280 -10.02 -5.69 -18.43
CA HIS A 280 -11.36 -6.26 -18.20
C HIS A 280 -11.95 -5.82 -16.86
N LEU A 281 -11.17 -5.84 -15.77
CA LEU A 281 -11.64 -5.46 -14.44
C LEU A 281 -12.18 -4.02 -14.41
N LEU A 282 -11.42 -3.03 -14.88
CA LEU A 282 -11.87 -1.63 -14.84
C LEU A 282 -13.14 -1.39 -15.66
N ARG A 283 -13.29 -2.09 -16.79
CA ARG A 283 -14.53 -2.00 -17.60
C ARG A 283 -15.72 -2.62 -16.89
N ARG A 284 -15.48 -3.65 -16.08
CA ARG A 284 -16.52 -4.31 -15.30
C ARG A 284 -16.94 -3.50 -14.08
N LEU A 285 -15.98 -2.93 -13.35
CA LEU A 285 -16.24 -2.06 -12.19
C LEU A 285 -16.84 -0.71 -12.58
N ALA A 286 -16.44 -0.18 -13.74
CA ALA A 286 -16.86 1.14 -14.22
C ALA A 286 -17.25 1.06 -15.72
N PRO A 287 -18.45 0.55 -16.05
CA PRO A 287 -18.97 0.45 -17.42
C PRO A 287 -19.02 1.78 -18.17
N ASP A 288 -18.87 1.72 -19.50
CA ASP A 288 -18.73 2.90 -20.37
C ASP A 288 -19.92 3.86 -20.25
N ASP A 289 -21.13 3.31 -20.26
CA ASP A 289 -22.39 4.03 -20.17
C ASP A 289 -22.55 4.75 -18.82
N LEU A 290 -22.23 4.05 -17.71
CA LEU A 290 -22.33 4.62 -16.37
C LEU A 290 -21.31 5.73 -16.14
N VAL A 291 -20.06 5.52 -16.58
CA VAL A 291 -19.00 6.52 -16.42
C VAL A 291 -19.28 7.73 -17.32
N ALA A 292 -19.73 7.52 -18.56
CA ALA A 292 -20.07 8.60 -19.47
C ALA A 292 -21.24 9.46 -18.94
N ALA A 293 -22.23 8.84 -18.29
CA ALA A 293 -23.32 9.58 -17.64
C ALA A 293 -22.89 10.35 -16.38
N TRP A 294 -21.84 9.89 -15.69
CA TRP A 294 -21.31 10.52 -14.49
C TRP A 294 -20.37 11.70 -14.77
N ILE A 295 -19.54 11.63 -15.82
CA ILE A 295 -18.53 12.65 -16.19
C ILE A 295 -19.08 14.09 -16.22
N PRO A 296 -20.29 14.37 -16.76
CA PRO A 296 -20.85 15.72 -16.78
C PRO A 296 -20.93 16.39 -15.40
N GLY A 297 -21.05 15.61 -14.31
CA GLY A 297 -21.10 16.12 -12.94
C GLY A 297 -19.73 16.34 -12.28
N VAL A 298 -18.63 16.03 -12.96
CA VAL A 298 -17.28 16.06 -12.39
C VAL A 298 -16.61 17.41 -12.67
N PRO A 299 -16.06 18.10 -11.64
CA PRO A 299 -15.22 19.27 -11.85
C PRO A 299 -13.96 18.90 -12.65
N ASN A 300 -13.56 19.75 -13.61
CA ASN A 300 -12.37 19.54 -14.45
C ASN A 300 -12.39 18.22 -15.27
N GLN A 301 -13.27 18.18 -16.27
CA GLN A 301 -13.47 17.01 -17.16
C GLN A 301 -12.31 16.71 -18.13
N LYS A 302 -11.20 17.45 -18.02
CA LYS A 302 -10.07 17.31 -18.94
C LYS A 302 -9.48 15.90 -18.86
N ASP A 303 -9.26 15.29 -20.02
CA ASP A 303 -8.66 13.96 -20.16
C ASP A 303 -9.47 12.79 -19.54
N LEU A 304 -10.77 12.99 -19.25
CA LEU A 304 -11.67 11.93 -18.79
C LEU A 304 -12.27 11.10 -19.93
N LEU A 305 -12.30 11.66 -21.14
CA LEU A 305 -12.72 10.97 -22.36
C LEU A 305 -11.58 10.96 -23.38
N HIS A 306 -11.40 9.83 -24.06
CA HIS A 306 -10.54 9.70 -25.23
C HIS A 306 -11.37 9.03 -26.33
N GLU A 307 -11.49 9.69 -27.48
CA GLU A 307 -12.34 9.24 -28.61
C GLU A 307 -13.79 8.90 -28.18
N GLY A 308 -14.34 9.71 -27.27
CA GLY A 308 -15.71 9.51 -26.74
C GLY A 308 -15.85 8.37 -25.73
N LYS A 309 -14.77 7.68 -25.35
CA LYS A 309 -14.77 6.59 -24.37
C LYS A 309 -14.14 7.00 -23.04
N PRO A 310 -14.64 6.52 -21.88
CA PRO A 310 -14.01 6.77 -20.59
C PRO A 310 -12.58 6.25 -20.52
N THR A 311 -11.67 7.14 -20.12
CA THR A 311 -10.26 6.78 -19.87
C THR A 311 -10.13 5.90 -18.63
N ARG A 312 -8.98 5.22 -18.46
CA ARG A 312 -8.68 4.49 -17.20
C ARG A 312 -8.78 5.42 -15.98
N ARG A 313 -8.32 6.66 -16.13
CA ARG A 313 -8.47 7.72 -15.14
C ARG A 313 -9.93 7.95 -14.76
N ALA A 314 -10.82 8.15 -15.74
CA ALA A 314 -12.24 8.34 -15.46
C ALA A 314 -12.86 7.13 -14.73
N ARG A 315 -12.44 5.91 -15.08
CA ARG A 315 -12.93 4.69 -14.41
C ARG A 315 -12.48 4.59 -12.96
N VAL A 316 -11.22 4.88 -12.66
CA VAL A 316 -10.73 4.88 -11.27
C VAL A 316 -11.44 5.94 -10.44
N LEU A 317 -11.56 7.17 -10.95
CA LEU A 317 -12.34 8.22 -10.26
C LEU A 317 -13.79 7.77 -10.02
N TYR A 318 -14.41 7.15 -11.03
CA TYR A 318 -15.76 6.62 -10.88
C TYR A 318 -15.83 5.55 -9.79
N VAL A 319 -14.88 4.62 -9.70
CA VAL A 319 -14.85 3.62 -8.61
C VAL A 319 -14.68 4.29 -7.24
N CYS A 320 -13.90 5.36 -7.15
CA CYS A 320 -13.61 6.05 -5.88
C CYS A 320 -14.68 7.07 -5.46
N ARG A 321 -15.66 7.36 -6.31
CA ARG A 321 -16.60 8.50 -6.19
C ARG A 321 -17.38 8.58 -4.88
N GLU A 322 -17.55 7.48 -4.14
CA GLU A 322 -18.34 7.43 -2.90
C GLU A 322 -17.49 7.55 -1.64
N LEU A 323 -16.15 7.56 -1.76
CA LEU A 323 -15.24 7.71 -0.62
C LEU A 323 -15.30 9.11 0.01
N ASN A 324 -15.78 10.12 -0.74
CA ASN A 324 -15.91 11.52 -0.28
C ASN A 324 -14.65 12.08 0.41
N ASN A 325 -13.48 11.68 -0.07
CA ASN A 325 -12.19 12.15 0.40
C ASN A 325 -11.32 12.45 -0.83
N ASP A 326 -11.18 13.74 -1.14
CA ASP A 326 -10.46 14.20 -2.32
C ASP A 326 -8.96 13.81 -2.27
N PRO A 327 -8.23 13.98 -1.14
CA PRO A 327 -6.82 13.53 -1.05
C PRO A 327 -6.63 12.04 -1.33
N LEU A 328 -7.54 11.18 -0.85
CA LEU A 328 -7.52 9.75 -1.12
C LEU A 328 -7.79 9.44 -2.60
N THR A 329 -8.73 10.17 -3.20
CA THR A 329 -9.07 10.02 -4.62
C THR A 329 -7.90 10.43 -5.50
N ASP A 330 -7.22 11.52 -5.16
CA ASP A 330 -6.01 11.98 -5.83
C ASP A 330 -4.86 10.99 -5.65
N PHE A 331 -4.68 10.44 -4.45
CA PHE A 331 -3.70 9.38 -4.19
C PHE A 331 -3.92 8.15 -5.09
N LEU A 332 -5.14 7.60 -5.11
CA LEU A 332 -5.48 6.43 -5.92
C LEU A 332 -5.28 6.68 -7.42
N MET A 333 -5.53 7.92 -7.86
CA MET A 333 -5.29 8.35 -9.22
C MET A 333 -3.81 8.34 -9.58
N HIS A 334 -2.97 8.91 -8.73
CA HIS A 334 -1.52 8.91 -8.93
C HIS A 334 -0.95 7.50 -8.82
N ASP A 335 -1.43 6.68 -7.88
CA ASP A 335 -0.96 5.32 -7.68
C ASP A 335 -1.29 4.42 -8.89
N THR A 336 -2.50 4.54 -9.43
CA THR A 336 -2.86 3.85 -10.68
C THR A 336 -1.94 4.24 -11.84
N ARG A 337 -1.57 5.52 -11.94
CA ARG A 337 -0.63 5.99 -12.98
C ARG A 337 0.76 5.41 -12.77
N ALA A 338 1.24 5.36 -11.53
CA ALA A 338 2.54 4.77 -11.20
C ALA A 338 2.56 3.27 -11.50
N LEU A 339 1.50 2.53 -11.15
CA LEU A 339 1.35 1.12 -11.48
C LEU A 339 1.45 0.86 -13.00
N VAL A 340 0.76 1.67 -13.82
CA VAL A 340 0.84 1.56 -15.29
C VAL A 340 2.26 1.83 -15.79
N LYS A 341 2.91 2.87 -15.28
CA LYS A 341 4.30 3.21 -15.63
C LYS A 341 5.29 2.12 -15.21
N LEU A 342 5.05 1.49 -14.07
CA LEU A 342 5.84 0.38 -13.58
C LEU A 342 5.68 -0.84 -14.49
N ILE A 343 4.46 -1.21 -14.89
CA ILE A 343 4.29 -2.29 -15.87
C ILE A 343 4.91 -1.96 -17.22
N GLU A 344 4.81 -0.72 -17.71
CA GLU A 344 5.50 -0.29 -18.93
C GLU A 344 7.01 -0.49 -18.81
N LEU A 345 7.60 -0.12 -17.65
CA LEU A 345 9.00 -0.34 -17.36
C LEU A 345 9.36 -1.84 -17.36
N PHE A 346 8.64 -2.68 -16.64
CA PHE A 346 8.91 -4.12 -16.57
C PHE A 346 8.77 -4.82 -17.93
N ASN A 347 7.79 -4.40 -18.76
CA ASN A 347 7.71 -4.86 -20.14
C ASN A 347 8.94 -4.44 -20.94
N ARG A 348 9.38 -3.18 -20.79
CA ARG A 348 10.55 -2.69 -21.51
C ARG A 348 11.83 -3.41 -21.06
N VAL A 349 12.00 -3.67 -19.78
CA VAL A 349 13.11 -4.47 -19.26
C VAL A 349 13.07 -5.86 -19.86
N HIS A 350 11.92 -6.53 -19.90
CA HIS A 350 11.77 -7.85 -20.52
C HIS A 350 12.02 -7.86 -22.04
N GLU A 351 11.78 -6.75 -22.75
CA GLU A 351 12.14 -6.64 -24.17
C GLU A 351 13.67 -6.57 -24.39
N LEU A 352 14.41 -6.05 -23.40
CA LEU A 352 15.84 -5.78 -23.49
C LEU A 352 16.68 -6.88 -22.84
N GLU A 353 16.20 -7.44 -21.73
CA GLU A 353 16.75 -8.62 -21.05
C GLU A 353 15.87 -9.83 -21.32
N THR A 354 16.49 -10.94 -21.74
CA THR A 354 15.76 -12.15 -22.12
C THR A 354 14.99 -12.78 -20.97
N GLU A 355 15.39 -12.56 -19.71
CA GLU A 355 14.75 -13.15 -18.53
C GLU A 355 14.70 -12.17 -17.36
N LEU A 356 13.49 -11.86 -16.89
CA LEU A 356 13.29 -11.21 -15.58
C LEU A 356 13.55 -12.23 -14.47
N THR A 357 14.14 -11.77 -13.36
CA THR A 357 14.37 -12.63 -12.18
C THR A 357 13.06 -12.96 -11.46
N ASP A 358 13.06 -14.03 -10.67
CA ASP A 358 11.87 -14.41 -9.91
C ASP A 358 11.49 -13.35 -8.87
N GLU A 359 12.47 -12.63 -8.31
CA GLU A 359 12.25 -11.50 -7.41
C GLU A 359 11.57 -10.33 -8.14
N GLN A 360 12.02 -9.98 -9.34
CA GLN A 360 11.40 -8.95 -10.18
C GLN A 360 9.95 -9.32 -10.52
N LEU A 361 9.71 -10.58 -10.91
CA LEU A 361 8.37 -11.09 -11.22
C LEU A 361 7.46 -11.13 -9.99
N ARG A 362 8.00 -11.51 -8.82
CA ARG A 362 7.27 -11.48 -7.55
C ARG A 362 6.91 -10.06 -7.16
N ALA A 363 7.82 -9.10 -7.34
CA ALA A 363 7.56 -7.71 -6.95
C ALA A 363 6.45 -7.05 -7.79
N ILE A 364 6.43 -7.30 -9.11
CA ILE A 364 5.34 -6.78 -9.95
C ILE A 364 4.00 -7.47 -9.68
N LEU A 365 4.02 -8.77 -9.34
CA LEU A 365 2.82 -9.49 -8.90
C LEU A 365 2.32 -8.93 -7.57
N LEU A 366 3.18 -8.75 -6.57
CA LEU A 366 2.80 -8.20 -5.27
C LEU A 366 2.18 -6.80 -5.39
N LYS A 367 2.78 -5.91 -6.19
CA LYS A 367 2.21 -4.58 -6.45
C LYS A 367 0.86 -4.69 -7.18
N THR A 368 0.70 -5.64 -8.09
CA THR A 368 -0.58 -5.87 -8.75
C THR A 368 -1.64 -6.41 -7.80
N ASP A 369 -1.29 -7.41 -6.98
CA ASP A 369 -2.14 -8.03 -5.97
C ASP A 369 -2.62 -6.98 -4.96
N SER A 370 -1.72 -6.10 -4.53
CA SER A 370 -2.01 -4.98 -3.64
C SER A 370 -3.06 -4.05 -4.22
N TRP A 371 -2.82 -3.55 -5.45
CA TRP A 371 -3.72 -2.62 -6.10
C TRP A 371 -5.09 -3.25 -6.40
N LEU A 372 -5.11 -4.52 -6.83
CA LEU A 372 -6.33 -5.27 -7.07
C LEU A 372 -7.15 -5.41 -5.80
N MET A 373 -6.53 -5.84 -4.69
CA MET A 373 -7.19 -5.92 -3.39
C MET A 373 -7.81 -4.57 -3.05
N TYR A 374 -7.04 -3.49 -3.21
CA TYR A 374 -7.47 -2.18 -2.78
C TYR A 374 -8.65 -1.64 -3.60
N ILE A 375 -8.58 -1.69 -4.94
CA ILE A 375 -9.66 -1.20 -5.80
C ILE A 375 -10.92 -2.06 -5.69
N LEU A 376 -10.79 -3.38 -5.48
CA LEU A 376 -11.92 -4.29 -5.28
C LEU A 376 -12.61 -4.01 -3.95
N GLN A 377 -11.86 -3.79 -2.88
CA GLN A 377 -12.43 -3.41 -1.58
C GLN A 377 -13.17 -2.07 -1.65
N ILE A 378 -12.61 -1.06 -2.32
CA ILE A 378 -13.29 0.22 -2.57
C ILE A 378 -14.57 -0.02 -3.35
N SER A 379 -14.49 -0.77 -4.44
CA SER A 379 -15.66 -1.03 -5.27
C SER A 379 -16.76 -1.79 -4.53
N MET A 380 -16.41 -2.77 -3.71
CA MET A 380 -17.38 -3.56 -2.95
C MET A 380 -17.97 -2.81 -1.76
N GLY A 381 -17.19 -1.93 -1.12
CA GLY A 381 -17.72 -1.00 -0.12
C GLY A 381 -18.84 -0.12 -0.68
N ASN A 382 -18.80 0.19 -1.97
CA ASN A 382 -19.87 0.92 -2.66
C ASN A 382 -21.10 0.03 -2.99
N PHE A 383 -20.92 -1.29 -3.05
CA PHE A 383 -21.98 -2.25 -3.42
C PHE A 383 -22.72 -2.86 -2.22
N GLN A 384 -22.19 -2.76 -0.99
CA GLN A 384 -22.84 -3.28 0.22
C GLN A 384 -23.74 -2.25 0.94
N LYS A 385 -24.53 -1.49 0.18
CA LYS A 385 -25.61 -0.64 0.73
C LYS A 385 -26.90 -1.42 0.91
#